data_AF-A0A1G2FZ77-F1
#
_entry.id   AF-A0A1G2FZ77-F1
#
_cell.length_a   1.000
_cell.length_b   1.000
_cell.length_c   1.000
_cell.angle_alpha   90.00
_cell.angle_beta   90.00
_cell.angle_gamma   90.00
#
_symmetry.space_group_name_H-M   'P 1'
#
loop_
_entity.id
_entity.type
_entity.pdbx_description
1 polymer ?
#
loop_
_entity_poly.entity_id
_entity_poly.type
_entity_poly.pdbx_seq_one_letter_code
_entity_poly.pdbx_strand_id
1 'polypeptide(L)'
;MNGKRQFYIAAFSVLGVLVGFLFHAVLEIWYIGLLLSNFGQYGLGLSWDHWEVVHHAGLAILLIGGVLIGFWQGNVWWHRLYETDYLLPHRFSLKKKLFIAAIVLILFILVFLNRVS
;
A
#
# COMPACT_ATOMS: atom_id res chain seq x y z
N MET A 1 -21.60 -6.28 -16.66
CA MET A 1 -20.22 -5.74 -16.77
C MET A 1 -19.46 -6.57 -17.80
N ASN A 2 -18.56 -5.97 -18.58
CA ASN A 2 -17.69 -6.73 -19.47
C ASN A 2 -16.64 -7.51 -18.64
N GLY A 3 -16.22 -8.70 -19.10
CA GLY A 3 -15.27 -9.55 -18.34
C GLY A 3 -13.88 -8.93 -18.17
N LYS A 4 -13.45 -8.08 -19.12
CA LYS A 4 -12.15 -7.38 -19.06
C LYS A 4 -12.06 -6.40 -17.88
N ARG A 5 -13.14 -5.64 -17.65
CA ARG A 5 -13.27 -4.70 -16.53
C ARG A 5 -13.25 -5.42 -15.21
N GLN A 6 -13.96 -6.55 -15.11
CA GLN A 6 -13.98 -7.36 -13.89
C GLN A 6 -12.57 -7.88 -13.56
N PHE A 7 -11.88 -8.46 -14.53
CA PHE A 7 -10.51 -8.91 -14.35
C PHE A 7 -9.57 -7.77 -13.94
N TYR A 8 -9.67 -6.61 -14.60
CA TYR A 8 -8.86 -5.43 -14.28
C TYR A 8 -9.06 -4.95 -12.84
N ILE A 9 -10.32 -4.80 -12.40
CA ILE A 9 -10.64 -4.36 -11.03
C ILE A 9 -10.20 -5.41 -10.00
N ALA A 10 -10.39 -6.70 -10.31
CA ALA A 10 -9.92 -7.78 -9.45
C ALA A 10 -8.39 -7.77 -9.31
N ALA A 11 -7.66 -7.58 -10.40
CA ALA A 11 -6.20 -7.46 -10.38
C ALA A 11 -5.73 -6.27 -9.53
N PHE A 12 -6.42 -5.13 -9.61
CA PHE A 12 -6.14 -3.98 -8.74
C PHE A 12 -6.45 -4.25 -7.27
N SER A 13 -7.49 -5.04 -6.98
CA SER A 13 -7.82 -5.45 -5.61
C SER A 13 -6.75 -6.36 -5.02
N VAL A 14 -6.27 -7.35 -5.80
CA VAL A 14 -5.13 -8.20 -5.44
C VAL A 14 -3.87 -7.38 -5.26
N LEU A 15 -3.59 -6.43 -6.17
CA LEU A 15 -2.46 -5.52 -6.03
C LEU A 15 -2.54 -4.70 -4.74
N GLY A 16 -3.72 -4.22 -4.38
CA GLY A 16 -3.95 -3.52 -3.12
C GLY A 16 -3.62 -4.37 -1.90
N VAL A 17 -3.97 -5.66 -1.90
CA VAL A 17 -3.58 -6.61 -0.86
C VAL A 17 -2.06 -6.80 -0.81
N LEU A 18 -1.41 -6.99 -1.96
CA LEU A 18 0.05 -7.16 -2.01
C LEU A 18 0.79 -5.93 -1.48
N VAL A 19 0.34 -4.73 -1.84
CA VAL A 19 0.90 -3.47 -1.32
C VAL A 19 0.64 -3.34 0.18
N GLY A 20 -0.57 -3.69 0.65
CA GLY A 20 -0.90 -3.72 2.08
C GLY A 20 0.00 -4.67 2.87
N PHE A 21 0.30 -5.85 2.31
CA PHE A 21 1.22 -6.82 2.91
C PHE A 21 2.65 -6.31 3.00
N LEU A 22 3.16 -5.67 1.94
CA LEU A 22 4.49 -5.05 1.97
C LEU A 22 4.55 -3.92 3.00
N PHE A 23 3.51 -3.10 3.08
CA PHE A 23 3.42 -2.04 4.08
C PHE A 23 3.38 -2.60 5.51
N HIS A 24 2.61 -3.66 5.74
CA HIS A 24 2.58 -4.39 7.02
C HIS A 24 3.98 -4.88 7.40
N ALA A 25 4.68 -5.56 6.49
CA ALA A 25 6.02 -6.10 6.75
C ALA A 25 7.03 -5.00 7.11
N VAL A 26 6.98 -3.85 6.44
CA VAL A 26 7.85 -2.70 6.77
C VAL A 26 7.56 -2.16 8.16
N LEU A 27 6.27 -1.99 8.51
CA LEU A 27 5.88 -1.55 9.84
C LEU A 27 6.29 -2.55 10.92
N GLU A 28 6.14 -3.84 10.65
CA GLU A 28 6.49 -4.91 11.57
C GLU A 28 7.99 -4.94 11.85
N ILE A 29 8.84 -4.94 10.80
CA ILE A 29 10.30 -4.90 10.96
C ILE A 29 10.72 -3.66 11.76
N TRP A 30 10.15 -2.50 11.44
CA TRP A 30 10.49 -1.25 12.13
C TRP A 30 10.05 -1.26 13.59
N TYR A 31 8.79 -1.59 13.86
CA TYR A 31 8.20 -1.43 15.19
C TYR A 31 8.59 -2.56 16.15
N ILE A 32 8.71 -3.80 15.67
CA ILE A 32 9.28 -4.89 16.48
C ILE A 32 10.72 -4.57 16.85
N GLY A 33 11.51 -3.99 15.93
CA GLY A 33 12.86 -3.53 16.24
C GLY A 33 12.89 -2.56 17.42
N LEU A 34 11.95 -1.60 17.48
CA LEU A 34 11.81 -0.68 18.61
C LEU A 34 11.43 -1.43 19.90
N LEU A 35 10.41 -2.29 19.85
CA LEU A 35 9.97 -3.07 21.03
C LEU A 35 11.07 -3.95 21.60
N LEU A 36 11.88 -4.59 20.75
CA LEU A 36 13.02 -5.41 21.17
C LEU A 36 14.17 -4.56 21.74
N SER A 37 14.38 -3.35 21.23
CA SER A 37 15.47 -2.48 21.70
C SER A 37 15.23 -1.94 23.12
N ASN A 38 13.99 -1.56 23.44
CA ASN A 38 13.61 -1.09 24.77
C ASN A 38 12.09 -1.16 24.95
N PHE A 39 11.61 -2.33 25.40
CA PHE A 39 10.19 -2.57 25.57
C PHE A 39 9.54 -1.62 26.59
N GLY A 40 10.25 -1.22 27.65
CA GLY A 40 9.71 -0.31 28.67
C GLY A 40 9.36 1.07 28.10
N GLN A 41 10.12 1.55 27.12
CA GLN A 41 9.88 2.83 26.46
C GLN A 41 8.86 2.70 25.31
N TYR A 42 9.01 1.69 24.46
CA TYR A 42 8.25 1.57 23.21
C TYR A 42 7.00 0.69 23.33
N GLY A 43 6.85 -0.07 24.41
CA GLY A 43 5.71 -0.95 24.64
C GLY A 43 4.41 -0.23 24.98
N LEU A 44 4.42 1.09 25.14
CA LEU A 44 3.23 1.91 25.46
C LEU A 44 2.47 1.43 26.71
N GLY A 45 3.15 0.78 27.65
CA GLY A 45 2.54 0.17 28.84
C GLY A 45 1.73 -1.11 28.56
N LEU A 46 1.75 -1.61 27.33
CA LEU A 46 1.12 -2.87 26.93
C LEU A 46 2.07 -4.05 27.15
N SER A 47 1.53 -5.23 27.45
CA SER A 47 2.28 -6.49 27.45
C SER A 47 2.49 -7.02 26.02
N TRP A 48 3.39 -7.99 25.86
CA TRP A 48 3.61 -8.67 24.57
C TRP A 48 2.33 -9.29 24.00
N ASP A 49 1.50 -9.91 24.86
CA ASP A 49 0.21 -10.49 24.43
C ASP A 49 -0.73 -9.43 23.83
N HIS A 50 -0.76 -8.23 24.41
CA HIS A 50 -1.55 -7.12 23.86
C HIS A 50 -0.97 -6.64 22.52
N TRP A 51 0.35 -6.61 22.37
CA TRP A 51 1.00 -6.27 21.11
C TRP A 51 0.72 -7.30 20.00
N GLU A 52 0.63 -8.58 20.34
CA GLU A 52 0.22 -9.63 19.40
C GLU A 52 -1.22 -9.40 18.90
N VAL A 53 -2.14 -9.02 19.79
CA VAL A 53 -3.51 -8.64 19.42
C VAL A 53 -3.51 -7.43 18.49
N VAL A 54 -2.72 -6.38 18.80
CA VAL A 54 -2.59 -5.19 17.95
C VAL A 54 -2.03 -5.56 16.58
N HIS A 55 -1.04 -6.46 16.51
CA HIS A 55 -0.47 -6.95 15.26
C HIS A 55 -1.53 -7.65 14.39
N HIS A 56 -2.31 -8.57 14.97
CA HIS A 56 -3.38 -9.25 14.23
C HIS A 56 -4.48 -8.29 13.76
N ALA A 57 -4.87 -7.33 14.60
CA ALA A 57 -5.83 -6.29 14.22
C ALA A 57 -5.29 -5.41 13.09
N GLY A 58 -4.02 -5.00 13.18
CA GLY A 58 -3.33 -4.22 12.15
C GLY A 58 -3.29 -4.95 10.80
N LEU A 59 -2.95 -6.24 10.80
CA LEU A 59 -2.99 -7.08 9.61
C LEU A 59 -4.39 -7.15 8.99
N ALA A 60 -5.43 -7.37 9.81
CA ALA A 60 -6.81 -7.41 9.34
C ALA A 60 -7.25 -6.08 8.71
N ILE A 61 -6.91 -4.96 9.35
CA ILE A 61 -7.20 -3.61 8.84
C ILE A 61 -6.48 -3.38 7.50
N LEU A 62 -5.19 -3.73 7.40
CA LEU A 62 -4.43 -3.56 6.17
C LEU A 62 -4.93 -4.47 5.04
N LEU A 63 -5.38 -5.68 5.34
CA LEU A 63 -5.97 -6.57 4.36
C LEU A 63 -7.27 -5.99 3.80
N ILE A 64 -8.20 -5.60 4.67
CA ILE A 64 -9.49 -5.00 4.27
C ILE A 64 -9.25 -3.69 3.52
N GLY A 65 -8.40 -2.82 4.07
CA GLY A 65 -8.03 -1.55 3.45
C GLY A 65 -7.39 -1.75 2.07
N GLY A 66 -6.48 -2.71 1.93
CA GLY A 66 -5.84 -3.08 0.67
C GLY A 66 -6.85 -3.50 -0.40
N VAL A 67 -7.79 -4.38 -0.06
CA VAL A 67 -8.87 -4.79 -0.98
C VAL A 67 -9.73 -3.58 -1.38
N LEU A 68 -10.20 -2.78 -0.42
CA LEU A 68 -11.09 -1.65 -0.68
C LEU A 68 -10.41 -0.57 -1.53
N ILE A 69 -9.17 -0.20 -1.19
CA ILE A 69 -8.37 0.78 -1.94
C ILE A 69 -8.08 0.24 -3.34
N GLY A 70 -7.66 -1.02 -3.46
CA GLY A 70 -7.41 -1.66 -4.74
C GLY A 70 -8.66 -1.66 -5.62
N PHE A 71 -9.81 -2.09 -5.09
CA PHE A 71 -11.08 -2.04 -5.79
C PHE A 71 -11.45 -0.62 -6.26
N TRP A 72 -11.32 0.37 -5.36
CA TRP A 72 -11.59 1.77 -5.69
C TRP A 72 -10.67 2.29 -6.80
N GLN A 73 -9.36 2.04 -6.69
CA GLN A 73 -8.38 2.42 -7.71
C GLN A 73 -8.66 1.74 -9.05
N GLY A 74 -9.00 0.45 -9.04
CA GLY A 74 -9.38 -0.28 -10.25
C GLY A 74 -10.55 0.38 -10.99
N ASN A 75 -11.55 0.86 -10.26
CA ASN A 75 -12.68 1.60 -10.86
C ASN A 75 -12.26 2.99 -11.38
N VAL A 76 -11.50 3.75 -10.60
CA VAL A 76 -11.04 5.10 -10.97
C VAL A 76 -10.17 5.05 -12.23
N TRP A 77 -9.21 4.13 -12.30
CA TRP A 77 -8.32 4.01 -13.46
C TRP A 77 -9.01 3.41 -14.67
N TRP A 78 -9.93 2.47 -14.47
CA TRP A 78 -10.73 1.95 -15.57
C TRP A 78 -11.51 3.07 -16.26
N HIS A 79 -12.23 3.89 -15.47
CA HIS A 79 -12.99 5.02 -16.01
C HIS A 79 -12.07 5.99 -16.77
N ARG A 80 -10.96 6.40 -16.16
CA ARG A 80 -10.02 7.34 -16.80
C ARG A 80 -9.42 6.82 -18.11
N LEU A 81 -9.01 5.55 -18.16
CA LEU A 81 -8.24 4.99 -19.28
C LEU A 81 -9.12 4.44 -20.40
N TYR A 82 -10.30 3.91 -20.08
CA TYR A 82 -11.10 3.17 -21.05
C TYR A 82 -12.47 3.80 -21.32
N GLU A 83 -12.93 4.75 -20.52
CA GLU A 83 -14.22 5.43 -20.71
C GLU A 83 -14.01 6.93 -21.01
N THR A 84 -13.13 7.61 -20.29
CA THR A 84 -12.82 9.04 -20.51
C THR A 84 -11.90 9.28 -21.71
N ASP A 85 -10.84 8.49 -21.88
CA ASP A 85 -9.89 8.63 -23.01
C ASP A 85 -10.54 8.33 -24.39
N TYR A 86 -11.71 7.67 -24.44
CA TYR A 86 -12.48 7.53 -25.69
C TYR A 86 -13.11 8.86 -26.15
N LEU A 87 -13.26 9.84 -25.26
CA LEU A 87 -13.94 11.11 -25.51
C LEU A 87 -13.00 12.31 -25.64
N LEU A 88 -11.70 12.16 -25.36
CA LEU A 88 -10.71 13.24 -25.43
C LEU A 88 -9.45 12.80 -26.20
N PRO A 89 -8.94 13.59 -27.16
CA PRO A 89 -7.68 13.28 -27.84
C PRO A 89 -6.53 13.25 -26.83
N HIS A 90 -5.96 12.05 -26.70
CA HIS A 90 -4.91 11.61 -25.78
C HIS A 90 -3.88 12.68 -25.39
N ARG A 91 -3.85 13.10 -24.12
CA ARG A 91 -2.72 13.88 -23.58
C ARG A 91 -2.43 13.65 -22.10
N PHE A 92 -2.08 12.41 -21.71
CA PHE A 92 -1.26 12.19 -20.50
C PHE A 92 -0.26 11.07 -20.73
N SER A 93 1.01 11.42 -20.98
CA SER A 93 2.02 10.45 -21.40
C SER A 93 2.47 9.54 -20.25
N LEU A 94 2.55 8.23 -20.54
CA LEU A 94 3.04 7.16 -19.66
C LEU A 94 4.35 7.53 -18.94
N LYS A 95 5.19 8.33 -19.61
CA LYS A 95 6.45 8.84 -19.07
C LYS A 95 6.27 9.66 -17.79
N LYS A 96 5.21 10.47 -17.67
CA LYS A 96 4.93 11.25 -16.45
C LYS A 96 4.49 10.36 -15.29
N LYS A 97 3.74 9.28 -15.55
CA LYS A 97 3.31 8.32 -14.51
C LYS A 97 4.51 7.54 -13.96
N LEU A 98 5.37 7.06 -14.86
CA LEU A 98 6.60 6.36 -14.48
C LEU A 98 7.58 7.30 -13.75
N PHE A 99 7.66 8.57 -14.15
CA PHE A 99 8.48 9.56 -13.48
C PHE A 99 8.02 9.84 -12.05
N ILE A 100 6.70 10.02 -11.83
CA ILE A 100 6.16 10.22 -10.49
C ILE A 100 6.35 8.97 -9.62
N ALA A 101 6.09 7.78 -10.15
CA ALA A 101 6.29 6.53 -9.44
C ALA A 101 7.77 6.31 -9.05
N ALA A 102 8.70 6.63 -9.95
CA ALA A 102 10.14 6.56 -9.68
C ALA A 102 10.56 7.55 -8.58
N ILE A 103 10.05 8.79 -8.59
CA ILE A 103 10.32 9.77 -7.53
C ILE A 103 9.83 9.27 -6.17
N VAL A 104 8.60 8.75 -6.11
CA VAL A 104 8.04 8.22 -4.85
C VAL A 104 8.87 7.05 -4.34
N LEU A 105 9.29 6.14 -5.22
CA LEU A 105 10.14 5.00 -4.86
C LEU A 105 11.53 5.43 -4.37
N ILE A 106 12.17 6.41 -5.04
CA ILE A 106 13.47 6.95 -4.65
C ILE A 106 13.38 7.65 -3.29
N LEU A 107 12.35 8.47 -3.07
CA LEU A 107 12.13 9.14 -1.79
C LEU A 107 11.89 8.13 -0.66
N PHE A 108 11.14 7.06 -0.93
CA PHE A 108 10.94 5.97 0.02
C PHE A 108 12.27 5.29 0.38
N ILE A 109 13.10 4.96 -0.60
CA ILE A 109 14.41 4.34 -0.39
C ILE A 109 15.34 5.27 0.40
N LEU A 110 15.39 6.56 0.07
CA LEU A 110 16.25 7.53 0.76
C LEU A 110 15.83 7.74 2.22
N VAL A 111 14.53 7.81 2.50
CA VAL A 111 14.02 7.89 3.88
C VAL A 111 14.33 6.62 4.66
N PHE A 112 14.26 5.45 4.02
CA PHE A 112 14.54 4.16 4.66
C PHE A 112 16.04 3.97 4.96
N LEU A 113 16.92 4.29 4.00
CA LEU A 113 18.37 4.12 4.15
C LEU A 113 19.00 5.13 5.12
N ASN A 114 18.48 6.35 5.20
CA ASN A 114 19.01 7.40 6.08
C ASN A 114 18.67 7.20 7.58
N ARG A 115 17.99 6.11 7.94
CA ARG A 115 17.71 5.72 9.34
C ARG A 115 18.47 4.49 9.82
N VAL A 116 19.31 3.90 8.96
CA VAL A 116 20.10 2.67 9.26
C VAL A 116 21.58 3.00 9.51
N SER A 117 22.00 4.27 9.41
CA SER A 117 23.32 4.79 9.79
C SER A 117 23.26 5.53 11.12
#